data_AF-A0A829NC12-F1
#
_entry.id   AF-A0A829NC12-F1
#
_cell.length_a   1.000
_cell.length_b   1.000
_cell.length_c   1.000
_cell.angle_alpha   90.00
_cell.angle_beta   90.00
_cell.angle_gamma   90.00
#
_symmetry.space_group_name_H-M   'P 1'
#
loop_
_entity.id
_entity.type
_entity.pdbx_description
1 polymer ?
#
loop_
_entity_poly.entity_id
_entity_poly.type
_entity_poly.pdbx_seq_one_letter_code
_entity_poly.pdbx_strand_id
1 'polypeptide(L)' 'MANLYYQATPPSYLQDRFCTAKGPDTDRLYFLTKHLNLAGTEADRWKLKVAGSGNVAVAAQP' A
#
# COMPACT_ATOMS: atom_id res chain seq x y z
N MET A 1 -6.25 -15.92 9.97
CA MET A 1 -5.99 -14.51 10.27
C MET A 1 -6.26 -13.66 9.03
N ALA A 2 -7.12 -12.65 9.15
CA ALA A 2 -7.47 -11.73 8.08
C ALA A 2 -7.02 -10.32 8.46
N ASN A 3 -6.63 -9.50 7.47
CA ASN A 3 -6.19 -8.13 7.70
C ASN A 3 -7.02 -7.19 6.82
N LEU A 4 -7.45 -6.07 7.40
CA LEU A 4 -8.12 -4.98 6.70
C LEU A 4 -7.10 -3.87 6.41
N TYR A 5 -7.03 -3.45 5.15
CA TYR A 5 -6.14 -2.37 4.71
C TYR A 5 -6.93 -1.25 4.05
N TYR A 6 -6.51 -0.02 4.30
CA TYR A 6 -6.93 1.16 3.55
C TYR A 6 -5.86 1.51 2.51
N GLN A 7 -6.29 1.86 1.31
CA GLN A 7 -5.40 2.26 0.22
C GLN A 7 -6.03 3.44 -0.52
N ALA A 8 -5.44 4.62 -0.35
CA ALA A 8 -5.97 5.87 -0.92
C ALA A 8 -5.78 5.92 -2.44
N THR A 9 -4.69 5.35 -2.96
CA THR A 9 -4.35 5.35 -4.38
C THR A 9 -4.48 3.94 -4.96
N PRO A 10 -5.14 3.76 -6.12
CA PRO A 10 -5.21 2.46 -6.78
C PRO A 10 -3.80 1.87 -7.03
N PRO A 11 -3.63 0.53 -7.00
CA PRO A 11 -2.33 -0.10 -7.26
C PRO A 11 -1.67 0.31 -8.59
N SER A 12 -2.47 0.68 -9.60
CA SER A 12 -2.00 1.10 -10.93
C SER A 12 -1.69 2.59 -11.05
N TYR A 13 -1.88 3.40 -10.00
CA TYR A 13 -1.78 4.87 -10.07
C TYR A 13 -0.46 5.36 -10.69
N LEU A 14 0.69 4.87 -10.19
CA LEU A 14 1.99 5.29 -10.72
C LEU A 14 2.24 4.81 -12.15
N GLN A 15 1.78 3.60 -12.49
CA GLN A 15 1.86 3.10 -13.86
C GLN A 15 1.09 4.00 -14.81
N ASP A 16 -0.16 4.34 -14.47
CA ASP A 16 -0.98 5.25 -15.26
C ASP A 16 -0.29 6.60 -15.47
N ARG A 17 0.24 7.21 -14.40
CA ARG A 17 0.99 8.47 -14.50
C ARG A 17 2.22 8.36 -15.39
N PHE A 18 2.99 7.28 -15.31
CA PHE A 18 4.20 7.13 -16.13
C PHE A 18 3.90 6.76 -17.59
N CYS A 19 2.77 6.12 -17.86
CA CYS A 19 2.33 5.81 -19.22
C CYS A 19 1.75 7.05 -19.92
N THR A 20 0.96 7.86 -19.22
CA THR A 20 0.14 8.92 -19.84
C THR A 20 0.70 10.32 -19.70
N ALA A 21 1.38 10.64 -18.58
CA ALA A 21 1.94 11.97 -18.35
C ALA A 21 3.32 12.14 -18.99
N LYS A 22 3.69 13.38 -19.31
CA LYS A 22 4.98 13.77 -19.91
C LYS A 22 5.50 15.05 -19.25
N GLY A 23 6.81 15.25 -19.31
CA GLY A 23 7.47 16.49 -18.91
C GLY A 23 8.08 16.47 -17.51
N PRO A 24 8.67 17.60 -17.07
CA PRO A 24 9.59 17.65 -15.93
C PRO A 24 8.99 17.14 -14.61
N ASP A 25 7.69 17.35 -14.38
CA ASP A 25 7.03 16.89 -13.15
C ASP A 25 6.82 15.37 -13.14
N THR A 26 6.65 14.75 -14.31
CA THR A 26 6.61 13.29 -14.43
C THR A 26 7.98 12.70 -14.10
N ASP A 27 9.05 13.33 -14.60
CA ASP A 27 10.44 12.90 -14.33
C ASP A 27 10.79 13.04 -12.86
N ARG A 28 10.38 14.15 -12.22
CA ARG A 28 10.53 14.37 -10.77
C ARG A 28 9.79 13.32 -9.96
N LEU A 29 8.54 13.02 -10.30
CA LEU A 29 7.76 11.98 -9.64
C LEU A 29 8.41 10.61 -9.80
N TYR A 30 8.89 10.27 -11.00
CA TYR A 30 9.59 9.02 -11.25
C TYR A 30 10.87 8.92 -10.40
N PHE A 31 11.67 9.98 -10.36
CA PHE A 31 12.87 10.04 -9.52
C PHE A 31 12.54 9.82 -8.05
N LEU A 32 11.57 10.55 -7.50
CA LEU A 32 11.19 10.42 -6.09
C LEU A 32 10.70 9.01 -5.75
N THR A 33 9.76 8.49 -6.55
CA THR A 33 9.14 7.18 -6.30
C THR A 33 10.09 6.00 -6.52
N LYS A 34 11.07 6.12 -7.42
CA LYS A 34 12.09 5.09 -7.65
C LYS A 34 13.10 4.98 -6.50
N HIS A 35 13.37 6.08 -5.79
CA HIS A 35 14.31 6.09 -4.66
C HIS A 35 13.60 5.98 -3.30
N LEU A 36 12.26 6.04 -3.28
CA LEU A 36 11.48 5.87 -2.08
C LEU A 36 11.49 4.40 -1.64
N ASN A 37 12.11 4.12 -0.49
CA ASN A 37 12.09 2.80 0.12
C ASN A 37 11.07 2.75 1.26
N LEU A 38 9.99 1.99 1.06
CA LEU A 38 8.93 1.81 2.06
C LEU A 38 9.02 0.45 2.78
N ALA A 39 10.00 -0.39 2.46
CA ALA A 39 10.12 -1.71 3.04
C ALA A 39 10.19 -1.65 4.57
N GLY A 40 9.31 -2.40 5.23
CA GLY A 40 9.23 -2.43 6.70
C GLY A 40 8.60 -1.20 7.35
N THR A 41 8.12 -0.23 6.56
CA THR A 41 7.36 0.93 7.07
C THR A 41 5.86 0.62 7.07
N GLU A 42 5.07 1.43 7.78
CA GLU A 42 3.60 1.32 7.75
C GLU A 42 3.00 1.63 6.37
N ALA A 43 3.75 2.31 5.50
CA ALA A 43 3.36 2.64 4.13
C ALA A 43 3.79 1.58 3.11
N ASP A 44 4.39 0.46 3.54
CA ASP A 44 4.83 -0.61 2.64
C ASP A 44 3.68 -1.08 1.74
N ARG A 45 3.97 -1.24 0.45
CA ARG A 45 2.99 -1.55 -0.60
C ARG A 45 1.84 -0.55 -0.69
N TRP A 46 2.06 0.70 -0.27
CA TRP A 46 1.11 1.80 -0.42
C TRP A 46 -0.26 1.51 0.20
N LYS A 47 -0.26 0.85 1.36
CA LYS A 47 -1.48 0.49 2.09
C LYS A 47 -1.26 0.62 3.59
N LEU A 48 -2.26 1.14 4.28
CA LEU A 48 -2.26 1.28 5.72
C LEU A 48 -3.07 0.15 6.36
N LYS A 49 -2.49 -0.57 7.32
CA LYS A 49 -3.24 -1.59 8.07
C LYS A 49 -4.19 -0.90 9.05
N VAL A 50 -5.49 -1.17 8.90
CA VAL A 50 -6.54 -0.61 9.78
C VAL A 50 -6.87 -1.57 10.91
N ALA A 51 -7.00 -2.87 10.60
CA ALA A 51 -7.33 -3.90 11.58
C ALA A 51 -6.75 -5.26 11.17
N GLY A 52 -6.68 -6.19 12.13
CA GLY A 52 -6.36 -7.59 11.86
C GLY A 52 -7.06 -8.51 12.87
N SER A 53 -7.43 -9.70 12.43
CA SER A 53 -8.00 -10.74 13.29
C SER A 53 -6.93 -11.75 13.73
N GLY A 54 -7.00 -12.13 15.00
CA GLY A 54 -6.19 -13.20 15.59
C GLY A 54 -6.98 -14.50 15.72
N ASN A 55 -6.28 -15.58 16.07
CA ASN A 55 -6.95 -16.80 16.50
C ASN A 55 -7.60 -16.55 17.85
N VAL A 56 -8.85 -16.99 18.02
CA VAL A 56 -9.55 -16.98 19.29
C VAL A 56 -9.85 -18.41 19.66
N ALA A 57 -9.45 -18.83 20.85
CA ALA A 57 -9.82 -20.15 21.36
C ALA A 57 -11.32 -20.16 21.65
N VAL A 58 -12.03 -21.18 21.15
CA VAL A 58 -13.44 -21.39 21.46
C VAL A 58 -13.51 -22.31 22.66
N ALA A 59 -14.17 -21.88 23.74
CA ALA A 59 -14.43 -22.74 24.88
C ALA A 59 -15.46 -23.82 24.49
N ALA A 60 -15.26 -25.06 24.95
CA ALA A 60 -16.23 -26.13 24.73
C ALA A 60 -17.59 -25.73 25.33
N GLN A 61 -18.65 -25.76 24.51
CA GLN A 61 -20.01 -25.58 25.02
C GLN A 61 -20.38 -26.79 25.88
N PRO A 62 -21.06 -26.57 27.03
CA PRO A 62 -21.49 -27.63 27.94
C PRO A 62 -22.48 -28.60 27.30
#